data_AF-A0A3Q3MYQ9-F1
#
_entry.id   AF-A0A3Q3MYQ9-F1
#
_cell.length_a   1.000
_cell.length_b   1.000
_cell.length_c   1.000
_cell.angle_alpha   90.00
_cell.angle_beta   90.00
_cell.angle_gamma   90.00
#
_symmetry.space_group_name_H-M   'P 1'
#
loop_
_entity.id
_entity.type
_entity.pdbx_description
1 polymer ?
#
loop_
_entity_poly.entity_id
_entity_poly.type
_entity_poly.pdbx_seq_one_letter_code
_entity_poly.pdbx_strand_id
1 'polypeptide(L)'
;MSDNSSRLSLGVQSSRTARSEEDRDTLWDAWGSWSECSRTCGGGASYSLRRCLSSKTCEGQNIKYRTCSNVDCPPDTGDFRAQQCSAHADVRYQGQYHEWLPVYNDLDNPCALKCKAKGSGLLVELAPKVLDGTRCYTESLDMCISGHICFFEFNNSYQTGHAPLCVCGLPQMRMNCCCWETLEE
;
A
#
# COMPACT_ATOMS: atom_id res chain seq x y z
N MET A 1 25.52 -63.47 -39.60
CA MET A 1 26.54 -62.87 -38.72
C MET A 1 26.39 -61.36 -38.76
N SER A 2 26.07 -60.81 -37.59
CA SER A 2 26.22 -59.43 -37.11
C SER A 2 25.26 -58.33 -37.57
N ASP A 3 24.48 -57.90 -36.58
CA ASP A 3 23.64 -56.72 -36.37
C ASP A 3 24.25 -55.37 -36.81
N ASN A 4 23.39 -54.38 -37.13
CA ASN A 4 23.17 -53.26 -36.20
C ASN A 4 21.92 -52.43 -36.55
N SER A 5 21.06 -52.28 -35.55
CA SER A 5 19.85 -51.46 -35.53
C SER A 5 20.21 -50.01 -35.24
N SER A 6 19.77 -49.07 -36.06
CA SER A 6 19.78 -47.64 -35.71
C SER A 6 18.69 -46.91 -36.49
N ARG A 7 17.55 -46.76 -35.82
CA ARG A 7 16.34 -46.10 -36.30
C ARG A 7 16.35 -44.65 -35.79
N LEU A 8 16.61 -43.67 -36.66
CA LEU A 8 16.29 -42.27 -36.39
C LEU A 8 15.76 -41.62 -37.68
N SER A 9 14.44 -41.56 -37.75
CA SER A 9 13.67 -40.81 -38.74
C SER A 9 13.80 -39.30 -38.49
N LEU A 10 14.29 -38.59 -39.51
CA LEU A 10 14.26 -37.14 -39.64
C LEU A 10 12.81 -36.64 -39.62
N GLY A 11 12.48 -35.76 -38.66
CA GLY A 11 11.16 -35.17 -38.52
C GLY A 11 11.23 -33.71 -38.09
N VAL A 12 10.84 -32.84 -39.02
CA VAL A 12 10.09 -31.59 -38.86
C VAL A 12 10.70 -30.47 -38.00
N GLN A 13 11.04 -29.38 -38.69
CA GLN A 13 11.25 -28.05 -38.11
C GLN A 13 10.08 -27.67 -37.19
N SER A 14 10.37 -27.30 -35.95
CA SER A 14 9.49 -26.42 -35.19
C SER A 14 10.34 -25.45 -34.39
N SER A 15 10.34 -24.22 -34.89
CA SER A 15 10.89 -23.02 -34.30
C SER A 15 10.57 -22.97 -32.81
N ARG A 16 11.58 -23.14 -31.96
CA ARG A 16 11.50 -22.74 -30.56
C ARG A 16 11.59 -21.21 -30.52
N THR A 17 10.48 -20.54 -30.75
CA THR A 17 10.31 -19.15 -30.29
C THR A 17 10.41 -19.17 -28.77
N ALA A 18 11.58 -18.82 -28.25
CA ALA A 18 11.66 -18.14 -26.97
C ALA A 18 10.84 -16.86 -27.13
N ARG A 19 9.58 -16.88 -26.66
CA ARG A 19 8.79 -15.66 -26.57
C ARG A 19 9.44 -14.80 -25.49
N SER A 20 10.02 -13.71 -25.95
CA SER A 20 10.78 -12.74 -25.20
C SER A 20 9.97 -12.16 -24.05
N GLU A 21 10.64 -11.96 -22.91
CA GLU A 21 10.14 -11.15 -21.81
C GLU A 21 9.84 -9.69 -22.23
N GLU A 22 10.37 -9.27 -23.39
CA GLU A 22 10.08 -7.98 -24.03
C GLU A 22 8.63 -7.81 -24.52
N ASP A 23 7.89 -8.90 -24.76
CA ASP A 23 6.52 -8.81 -25.31
C ASP A 23 5.44 -8.66 -24.22
N ARG A 24 5.86 -8.55 -22.95
CA ARG A 24 4.96 -8.43 -21.79
C ARG A 24 4.75 -6.97 -21.36
N ASP A 25 5.76 -6.12 -21.55
CA ASP A 25 5.67 -4.67 -21.34
C ASP A 25 5.06 -3.94 -22.54
N THR A 26 5.04 -4.53 -23.74
CA THR A 26 4.39 -3.96 -24.94
C THR A 26 2.87 -3.94 -24.85
N LEU A 27 2.28 -4.74 -23.96
CA LEU A 27 0.83 -4.83 -23.75
C LEU A 27 0.30 -3.71 -22.83
N TRP A 28 1.17 -3.10 -22.04
CA TRP A 28 0.82 -1.98 -21.16
C TRP A 28 1.15 -0.65 -21.83
N ASP A 29 0.30 0.34 -21.61
CA ASP A 29 0.64 1.73 -21.91
C ASP A 29 1.73 2.22 -20.94
N ALA A 30 2.36 3.34 -21.28
CA ALA A 30 3.24 4.04 -20.35
C ALA A 30 2.48 4.39 -19.06
N TRP A 31 3.21 4.38 -17.95
CA TRP A 31 2.67 4.89 -16.69
C TRP A 31 2.28 6.35 -16.85
N GLY A 32 1.05 6.69 -16.45
CA GLY A 32 0.58 8.05 -16.39
C GLY A 32 1.33 8.88 -15.35
N SER A 33 1.08 10.19 -15.37
CA SER A 33 1.57 11.09 -14.33
C SER A 33 1.08 10.64 -12.96
N TRP A 34 1.88 10.92 -11.95
CA TRP A 34 1.49 10.73 -10.56
C TRP A 34 0.34 11.66 -10.20
N SER A 35 -0.60 11.17 -9.40
CA SER A 35 -1.69 11.96 -8.83
C SER A 35 -1.18 12.96 -7.79
N GLU A 36 -2.02 13.92 -7.44
CA GLU A 36 -1.80 14.77 -6.28
C GLU A 36 -1.58 13.92 -5.02
N CYS A 37 -0.72 14.41 -4.13
CA CYS A 37 -0.45 13.71 -2.89
C CYS A 37 -1.70 13.73 -2.00
N SER A 38 -2.02 12.59 -1.39
CA SER A 38 -3.18 12.50 -0.48
C SER A 38 -3.06 13.40 0.75
N ARG A 39 -1.84 13.84 1.08
CA ARG A 39 -1.53 14.75 2.17
C ARG A 39 -0.51 15.79 1.73
N THR A 40 -0.53 16.95 2.36
CA THR A 40 0.47 18.01 2.13
C THR A 40 1.64 17.95 3.11
N CYS A 41 1.53 17.14 4.17
CA CYS A 41 2.55 16.95 5.19
C CYS A 41 2.41 15.57 5.87
N GLY A 42 3.41 15.16 6.65
CA GLY A 42 3.43 13.98 7.51
C GLY A 42 3.42 12.65 6.76
N GLY A 43 3.83 12.65 5.49
CA GLY A 43 3.82 11.50 4.59
C GLY A 43 2.41 11.17 4.09
N GLY A 44 2.19 11.30 2.79
CA GLY A 44 0.99 10.85 2.08
C GLY A 44 1.31 9.86 0.99
N ALA A 45 0.29 9.46 0.23
CA ALA A 45 0.41 8.54 -0.89
C ALA A 45 -0.04 9.22 -2.18
N SER A 46 0.67 8.92 -3.27
CA SER A 46 0.32 9.32 -4.63
C SER A 46 0.29 8.06 -5.50
N TYR A 47 -0.57 8.03 -6.49
CA TYR A 47 -0.75 6.87 -7.37
C TYR A 47 -0.50 7.24 -8.83
N SER A 48 -0.06 6.27 -9.62
CA SER A 48 0.08 6.37 -11.07
C SER A 48 -0.64 5.19 -11.70
N LEU A 49 -1.39 5.46 -12.77
CA LEU A 49 -2.20 4.49 -13.49
C LEU A 49 -1.59 4.20 -14.86
N ARG A 50 -1.75 2.98 -15.34
CA ARG A 50 -1.48 2.59 -16.73
C ARG A 50 -2.65 1.82 -17.30
N ARG A 51 -2.83 1.87 -18.62
CA ARG A 51 -3.92 1.15 -19.31
C ARG A 51 -3.39 -0.11 -19.99
N CYS A 52 -4.20 -1.15 -20.02
CA CYS A 52 -3.93 -2.33 -20.83
C CYS A 52 -4.29 -2.01 -22.30
N LEU A 53 -3.32 -2.11 -23.21
CA LEU A 53 -3.50 -1.86 -24.64
C LEU A 53 -3.97 -3.11 -25.41
N SER A 54 -3.91 -4.29 -24.77
CA SER A 54 -4.28 -5.57 -25.37
C SER A 54 -5.75 -5.95 -25.14
N SER A 55 -6.36 -6.61 -26.13
CA SER A 55 -7.73 -7.11 -26.06
C SER A 55 -7.87 -8.47 -25.35
N LYS A 56 -6.76 -9.10 -24.94
CA LYS A 56 -6.78 -10.41 -24.27
C LYS A 56 -6.83 -10.22 -22.75
N THR A 57 -5.68 -9.97 -22.14
CA THR A 57 -5.49 -9.67 -20.72
C THR A 57 -4.06 -9.11 -20.55
N CYS A 58 -3.87 -8.15 -19.65
CA CYS A 58 -2.53 -7.73 -19.26
C CYS A 58 -2.20 -8.29 -17.87
N GLU A 59 -1.02 -8.91 -17.74
CA GLU A 59 -0.54 -9.42 -16.46
C GLU A 59 0.20 -8.32 -15.68
N GLY A 60 -0.08 -8.23 -14.38
CA GLY A 60 0.51 -7.24 -13.47
C GLY A 60 -0.46 -6.14 -13.04
N GLN A 61 0.04 -5.21 -12.22
CA GLN A 61 -0.78 -4.14 -11.64
C GLN A 61 -1.01 -3.01 -12.66
N ASN A 62 -2.23 -2.47 -12.71
CA ASN A 62 -2.58 -1.28 -13.48
C ASN A 62 -2.41 0.04 -12.70
N ILE A 63 -2.08 -0.07 -11.40
CA ILE A 63 -1.85 1.03 -10.47
C ILE A 63 -0.57 0.78 -9.69
N LYS A 64 0.20 1.84 -9.45
CA LYS A 64 1.34 1.84 -8.53
C LYS A 64 1.26 3.05 -7.61
N TYR A 65 1.91 2.96 -6.46
CA TYR A 65 1.90 4.00 -5.43
C TYR A 65 3.32 4.49 -5.14
N ARG A 66 3.45 5.73 -4.68
CA ARG A 66 4.68 6.30 -4.10
C ARG A 66 4.35 7.13 -2.84
N THR A 67 5.29 7.21 -1.91
CA THR A 67 5.18 8.15 -0.80
C THR A 67 5.44 9.57 -1.31
N CYS A 68 4.73 10.54 -0.75
CA CYS A 68 4.88 11.94 -1.07
C CYS A 68 4.71 12.81 0.18
N SER A 69 5.03 14.10 0.09
CA SER A 69 4.89 15.05 1.21
C SER A 69 5.62 14.64 2.49
N ASN A 70 6.93 14.47 2.38
CA ASN A 70 7.83 14.08 3.48
C ASN A 70 8.14 15.22 4.47
N VAL A 71 7.41 16.33 4.40
CA VAL A 71 7.56 17.45 5.32
C VAL A 71 6.71 17.17 6.55
N ASP A 72 7.26 17.34 7.74
CA ASP A 72 6.50 17.16 8.97
C ASP A 72 5.30 18.11 9.04
N CYS A 73 4.18 17.61 9.58
CA CYS A 73 3.02 18.46 9.79
C CYS A 73 3.28 19.45 10.93
N PRO A 74 2.79 20.69 10.84
CA PRO A 74 2.71 21.58 11.98
C PRO A 74 2.02 20.87 13.16
N PRO A 75 2.44 21.11 14.41
CA PRO A 75 1.90 20.42 15.58
C PRO A 75 0.39 20.60 15.75
N ASP A 76 -0.15 21.73 15.28
CA ASP A 76 -1.58 22.06 15.38
C ASP A 76 -2.45 21.38 14.31
N THR A 77 -1.84 20.70 13.33
CA THR A 77 -2.57 20.07 12.22
C THR A 77 -3.47 18.93 12.71
N GLY A 78 -3.10 18.28 13.83
CA GLY A 78 -3.81 17.12 14.35
C GLY A 78 -3.61 15.86 13.49
N ASP A 79 -4.12 14.74 13.99
CA ASP A 79 -4.01 13.43 13.33
C ASP A 79 -4.94 13.31 12.12
N PHE A 80 -4.46 12.69 11.04
CA PHE A 80 -5.23 12.60 9.78
C PHE A 80 -6.48 11.70 9.89
N ARG A 81 -6.46 10.67 10.75
CA ARG A 81 -7.65 9.87 11.05
C ARG A 81 -8.62 10.66 11.92
N ALA A 82 -8.11 11.43 12.88
CA ALA A 82 -8.93 12.34 13.69
C ALA A 82 -9.66 13.37 12.84
N GLN A 83 -8.97 13.98 11.86
CA GLN A 83 -9.58 14.91 10.92
C GLN A 83 -10.74 14.26 10.16
N GLN A 84 -10.55 13.03 9.66
CA GLN A 84 -11.59 12.28 8.97
C GLN A 84 -12.81 12.00 9.86
N CYS A 85 -12.63 11.64 11.12
CA CYS A 85 -13.77 11.52 12.06
C CYS A 85 -14.45 12.87 12.30
N SER A 86 -13.67 13.94 12.53
CA SER A 86 -14.21 15.28 12.82
C SER A 86 -15.00 15.88 11.64
N ALA A 87 -14.68 15.47 10.41
CA ALA A 87 -15.39 15.88 9.20
C ALA A 87 -16.84 15.38 9.15
N HIS A 88 -17.24 14.46 10.03
CA HIS A 88 -18.63 14.00 10.17
C HIS A 88 -19.39 14.67 11.32
N ALA A 89 -18.79 15.65 12.01
CA ALA A 89 -19.43 16.32 13.16
C ALA A 89 -20.64 17.19 12.76
N ASP A 90 -20.70 17.64 11.50
CA ASP A 90 -21.80 18.40 10.91
C ASP A 90 -22.93 17.53 10.32
N VAL A 91 -22.77 16.20 10.36
CA VAL A 91 -23.77 15.24 9.92
C VAL A 91 -24.52 14.65 11.12
N ARG A 92 -25.85 14.65 11.07
CA ARG A 92 -26.67 14.02 12.12
C ARG A 92 -26.59 12.50 12.03
N TYR A 93 -26.13 11.86 13.09
CA TYR A 93 -26.20 10.42 13.26
C TYR A 93 -27.33 10.08 14.24
N GLN A 94 -28.27 9.24 13.83
CA GLN A 94 -29.47 8.91 14.63
C GLN A 94 -30.21 10.16 15.17
N GLY A 95 -30.22 11.24 14.39
CA GLY A 95 -30.90 12.49 14.74
C GLY A 95 -30.12 13.45 15.65
N GLN A 96 -28.90 13.09 16.09
CA GLN A 96 -28.04 13.93 16.93
C GLN A 96 -26.72 14.25 16.25
N TYR A 97 -26.13 15.38 16.64
CA TYR A 97 -24.75 15.71 16.29
C TYR A 97 -23.82 15.14 17.36
N HIS A 98 -22.67 14.65 16.93
CA HIS A 98 -21.67 14.09 17.83
C HIS A 98 -20.30 14.69 17.52
N GLU A 99 -19.52 14.90 18.57
CA GLU A 99 -18.09 15.12 18.42
C GLU A 99 -17.42 13.73 18.26
N TRP A 100 -16.94 13.44 17.07
CA TRP A 100 -16.36 12.15 16.73
C TRP A 100 -14.87 12.09 17.02
N LEU A 101 -14.44 11.07 17.76
CA LEU A 101 -13.05 10.77 18.05
C LEU A 101 -12.62 9.50 17.31
N PRO A 102 -11.40 9.44 16.76
CA PRO A 102 -10.91 8.28 16.03
C PRO A 102 -10.71 7.07 16.94
N VAL A 103 -10.95 5.89 16.37
CA VAL A 103 -10.53 4.60 16.91
C VAL A 103 -9.28 4.15 16.16
N TYR A 104 -8.24 3.78 16.91
CA TYR A 104 -6.95 3.33 16.38
C TYR A 104 -6.73 1.84 16.65
N ASN A 105 -5.75 1.27 15.95
CA ASN A 105 -5.24 -0.08 16.18
C ASN A 105 -6.33 -1.16 16.16
N ASP A 106 -7.30 -1.01 15.25
CA ASP A 106 -8.32 -2.04 15.00
C ASP A 106 -7.63 -3.27 14.38
N LEU A 107 -7.79 -4.43 15.01
CA LEU A 107 -7.09 -5.65 14.61
C LEU A 107 -7.70 -6.28 13.36
N ASP A 108 -9.01 -6.11 13.15
CA ASP A 108 -9.74 -6.73 12.05
C ASP A 108 -9.68 -5.85 10.80
N ASN A 109 -9.98 -4.56 10.95
CA ASN A 109 -10.09 -3.60 9.86
C ASN A 109 -9.35 -2.29 10.22
N PRO A 110 -8.01 -2.29 10.25
CA PRO A 110 -7.22 -1.10 10.59
C PRO A 110 -7.50 0.09 9.65
N CYS A 111 -7.94 -0.16 8.41
CA CYS A 111 -8.22 0.87 7.42
C CYS A 111 -9.69 1.29 7.30
N ALA A 112 -10.58 0.81 8.16
CA ALA A 112 -11.93 1.35 8.28
C ALA A 112 -11.94 2.63 9.13
N LEU A 113 -12.84 3.57 8.80
CA LEU A 113 -13.02 4.78 9.61
C LEU A 113 -14.00 4.50 10.74
N LYS A 114 -13.49 3.94 11.83
CA LYS A 114 -14.22 3.75 13.07
C LYS A 114 -14.06 4.96 13.98
N CYS A 115 -15.17 5.50 14.44
CA CYS A 115 -15.20 6.69 15.30
C CYS A 115 -16.11 6.44 16.50
N LYS A 116 -15.73 7.01 17.64
CA LYS A 116 -16.53 7.01 18.87
C LYS A 116 -17.06 8.40 19.15
N ALA A 117 -18.31 8.51 19.59
CA ALA A 117 -18.87 9.80 19.96
C ALA A 117 -18.40 10.18 21.38
N LYS A 118 -17.77 11.35 21.51
CA LYS A 118 -17.22 11.86 22.78
C LYS A 118 -18.30 11.96 23.84
N GLY A 119 -17.96 11.51 25.05
CA GLY A 119 -18.89 11.50 26.19
C GLY A 119 -20.00 10.45 26.09
N SER A 120 -19.95 9.56 25.10
CA SER A 120 -20.88 8.44 24.94
C SER A 120 -20.14 7.12 24.72
N GLY A 121 -20.83 5.99 24.90
CA GLY A 121 -20.31 4.67 24.53
C GLY A 121 -20.55 4.28 23.06
N LEU A 122 -21.06 5.21 22.24
CA LEU A 122 -21.40 4.93 20.85
C LEU A 122 -20.13 4.84 20.00
N LEU A 123 -19.87 3.65 19.44
CA LEU A 123 -18.82 3.37 18.47
C LEU A 123 -19.48 2.97 17.16
N VAL A 124 -19.08 3.60 16.06
CA VAL A 124 -19.65 3.38 14.74
C VAL A 124 -18.57 3.38 13.67
N GLU A 125 -18.85 2.70 12.57
CA GLU A 125 -18.06 2.81 11.34
C GLU A 125 -18.70 3.89 10.46
N LEU A 126 -18.05 5.05 10.35
CA LEU A 126 -18.59 6.19 9.57
C LEU A 126 -18.27 6.06 8.08
N ALA A 127 -17.18 5.36 7.74
CA ALA A 127 -16.84 5.03 6.37
C ALA A 127 -16.11 3.67 6.28
N PRO A 128 -16.34 2.90 5.19
CA PRO A 128 -15.72 1.59 5.01
C PRO A 128 -14.21 1.67 4.82
N LYS A 129 -13.70 2.85 4.43
CA LYS A 129 -12.27 3.10 4.24
C LYS A 129 -11.89 4.51 4.68
N VAL A 130 -10.71 4.62 5.28
CA VAL A 130 -10.00 5.89 5.45
C VAL A 130 -9.37 6.34 4.13
N LEU A 131 -9.01 7.61 4.05
CA LEU A 131 -8.26 8.19 2.93
C LEU A 131 -6.85 7.59 2.84
N ASP A 132 -6.36 7.45 1.61
CA ASP A 132 -5.03 6.90 1.36
C ASP A 132 -3.94 7.71 2.07
N GLY A 133 -2.95 7.04 2.66
CA GLY A 133 -1.90 7.69 3.45
C GLY A 133 -2.26 7.89 4.93
N THR A 134 -3.47 7.50 5.37
CA THR A 134 -3.79 7.40 6.80
C THR A 134 -3.01 6.26 7.42
N ARG A 135 -2.40 6.47 8.60
CA ARG A 135 -1.70 5.41 9.32
C ARG A 135 -2.65 4.27 9.68
N CYS A 136 -2.19 3.04 9.51
CA CYS A 136 -2.90 1.85 9.98
C CYS A 136 -2.88 1.74 11.50
N TYR A 137 -1.69 1.91 12.06
CA TYR A 137 -1.39 1.75 13.48
C TYR A 137 -0.64 2.97 13.99
N THR A 138 -0.74 3.26 15.29
CA THR A 138 -0.05 4.40 15.91
C THR A 138 1.46 4.21 16.00
N GLU A 139 1.91 2.95 16.12
CA GLU A 139 3.32 2.58 16.34
C GLU A 139 4.07 2.23 15.04
N SER A 140 3.40 2.32 13.89
CA SER A 140 3.97 1.94 12.60
C SER A 140 3.86 3.09 11.60
N LEU A 141 4.76 3.09 10.61
CA LEU A 141 4.66 3.96 9.45
C LEU A 141 3.75 3.39 8.37
N ASP A 142 3.16 2.20 8.57
CA ASP A 142 2.28 1.57 7.59
C ASP A 142 1.04 2.43 7.34
N MET A 143 0.68 2.56 6.07
CA MET A 143 -0.40 3.40 5.60
C MET A 143 -1.50 2.56 4.96
N CYS A 144 -2.73 3.00 5.14
CA CYS A 144 -3.88 2.52 4.39
C CYS A 144 -3.78 3.00 2.96
N ILE A 145 -3.82 2.06 2.02
CA ILE A 145 -3.87 2.33 0.58
C ILE A 145 -5.00 1.51 -0.04
N SER A 146 -5.80 2.14 -0.88
CA SER A 146 -7.00 1.54 -1.49
C SER A 146 -7.99 1.00 -0.44
N GLY A 147 -7.94 1.52 0.79
CA GLY A 147 -8.97 1.32 1.82
C GLY A 147 -9.08 -0.06 2.47
N HIS A 148 -8.19 -1.01 2.16
CA HIS A 148 -8.35 -2.39 2.67
C HIS A 148 -7.11 -2.98 3.31
N ILE A 149 -5.92 -2.59 2.87
CA ILE A 149 -4.68 -3.25 3.28
C ILE A 149 -3.71 -2.20 3.79
N CYS A 150 -2.99 -2.56 4.85
CA CYS A 150 -1.83 -1.82 5.32
C CYS A 150 -0.67 -2.08 4.39
N PHE A 151 -0.11 -1.01 3.86
CA PHE A 151 1.09 -1.08 3.06
C PHE A 151 2.25 -0.39 3.76
N PHE A 152 3.43 -0.98 3.56
CA PHE A 152 4.70 -0.39 3.91
C PHE A 152 5.49 -0.11 2.64
N GLU A 153 6.36 0.89 2.70
CA GLU A 153 7.31 1.16 1.63
C GLU A 153 8.57 0.31 1.79
N PHE A 154 8.95 -0.40 0.74
CA PHE A 154 10.19 -1.19 0.69
C PHE A 154 10.79 -1.11 -0.70
N ASN A 155 12.07 -0.70 -0.78
CA ASN A 155 12.77 -0.49 -2.06
C ASN A 155 11.96 0.34 -3.08
N ASN A 156 11.40 1.47 -2.62
CA ASN A 156 10.61 2.39 -3.46
C ASN A 156 9.36 1.73 -4.09
N SER A 157 8.79 0.71 -3.43
CA SER A 157 7.58 0.00 -3.82
C SER A 157 6.70 -0.26 -2.59
N TYR A 158 5.38 -0.23 -2.77
CA TYR A 158 4.45 -0.57 -1.68
C TYR A 158 4.20 -2.07 -1.64
N GLN A 159 4.36 -2.65 -0.46
CA GLN A 159 4.08 -4.05 -0.21
C GLN A 159 2.96 -4.18 0.82
N THR A 160 2.09 -5.16 0.62
CA THR A 160 1.01 -5.48 1.56
C THR A 160 1.59 -6.15 2.80
N GLY A 161 1.15 -5.73 3.99
CA GLY A 161 1.54 -6.34 5.26
C GLY A 161 2.14 -5.35 6.24
N HIS A 162 2.76 -5.88 7.29
CA HIS A 162 3.57 -5.09 8.23
C HIS A 162 5.00 -5.04 7.74
N ALA A 163 5.65 -3.88 7.85
CA ALA A 163 7.09 -3.81 7.64
C ALA A 163 7.80 -4.87 8.52
N PRO A 164 8.80 -5.60 7.99
CA PRO A 164 9.57 -6.53 8.81
C PRO A 164 10.17 -5.73 9.97
N LEU A 165 9.88 -6.17 11.20
CA LEU A 165 10.35 -5.51 12.43
C LEU A 165 11.85 -5.25 12.31
N CYS A 166 12.26 -3.99 12.41
CA CYS A 166 13.65 -3.59 12.63
C CYS A 166 14.11 -4.14 14.00
N VAL A 167 14.44 -5.43 14.10
CA VAL A 167 15.03 -6.00 15.31
C VAL A 167 16.52 -5.66 15.29
N CYS A 168 16.91 -4.68 16.10
CA CYS A 168 18.31 -4.41 16.37
C CYS A 168 18.94 -5.66 17.03
N GLY A 169 19.96 -6.27 16.39
CA GLY A 169 20.71 -7.37 16.99
C GLY A 169 20.70 -8.72 16.25
N LEU A 170 20.09 -8.85 15.06
CA LEU A 170 20.26 -10.05 14.23
C LEU A 170 21.43 -9.89 13.24
N PRO A 171 22.29 -10.92 13.04
CA PRO A 171 23.52 -10.77 12.25
C PRO A 171 23.31 -10.64 10.73
N GLN A 172 22.07 -10.64 10.25
CA GLN A 172 21.75 -10.75 8.83
C GLN A 172 20.51 -9.92 8.52
N MET A 173 20.66 -8.61 8.33
CA MET A 173 20.02 -7.89 7.23
C MET A 173 20.49 -6.44 7.17
N ARG A 174 21.19 -6.11 6.08
CA ARG A 174 21.43 -4.73 5.65
C ARG A 174 20.15 -4.22 4.98
N MET A 175 19.50 -3.21 5.57
CA MET A 175 19.36 -1.88 4.96
C MET A 175 18.56 -0.95 5.90
N ASN A 176 19.24 0.07 6.41
CA ASN A 176 18.70 1.35 6.92
C ASN A 176 17.52 1.30 7.92
N CYS A 177 17.68 0.61 9.05
CA CYS A 177 16.98 0.98 10.27
C CYS A 177 17.79 2.10 10.96
N CYS A 178 17.17 3.24 11.30
CA CYS A 178 17.80 4.24 12.17
C CYS A 178 17.97 3.63 13.56
N CYS A 179 19.14 3.05 13.85
CA CYS A 179 19.59 2.86 15.22
C CYS A 179 19.85 4.26 15.77
N TRP A 180 18.94 4.78 16.59
CA TRP A 180 19.30 5.89 17.45
C TRP A 180 20.23 5.31 18.53
N GLU A 181 21.47 5.79 18.58
CA GLU A 181 22.36 5.51 19.70
C GLU A 181 21.74 6.14 20.96
N THR A 182 21.35 5.32 21.93
CA THR A 182 21.34 5.77 23.33
C THR A 182 22.81 5.90 23.76
N LEU A 183 23.29 7.14 23.80
CA LEU A 183 24.39 7.53 24.68
C LEU A 183 23.97 7.34 26.16
N GLU A 184 25.00 7.17 27.01
CA GLU A 184 25.02 7.16 28.50
C GLU A 184 24.76 5.79 29.15
N GLU A 185 25.63 5.18 29.97
CA GLU A 185 26.93 5.51 30.62
C GLU A 185 27.83 4.26 30.66
#